data_AF-A0A539E2B3-F1
#
_entry.id   AF-A0A539E2B3-F1
#
_cell.length_a   1.000
_cell.length_b   1.000
_cell.length_c   1.000
_cell.angle_alpha   90.00
_cell.angle_beta   90.00
_cell.angle_gamma   90.00
#
_symmetry.space_group_name_H-M   'P 1'
#
loop_
_entity.id
_entity.type
_entity.pdbx_description
1 polymer ?
#
loop_
_entity_poly.entity_id
_entity_poly.type
_entity_poly.pdbx_seq_one_letter_code
_entity_poly.pdbx_strand_id
1 'polypeptide(L)'
;DVVLICVTDQNDIRNSACKPGPDGLDAHYIHDAADRVLDVGPYTFQREPAATPDHSGLIGFLGVHSALYRRAMLVKARLGQSENLVRYFPYDAYVFAEPHESGFGEHWRHAGWALRQLVCEIVADSSLPVIVLMPSSWTTSDRIWASLEKAYPGSGQLNRETVRDELAAVAAATGTAFVDLAPVLRASHRAGERPFFRLDGHLSPEGHRVVAGALGAWLSGALPPPRLARDRPGVE
;
A
#
# COMPACT_ATOMS: atom_id res chain seq x y z
N ASP A 1 5.91 -25.11 1.86
CA ASP A 1 6.28 -23.88 2.58
C ASP A 1 5.12 -22.89 2.65
N VAL A 2 5.21 -21.84 3.46
CA VAL A 2 4.24 -20.73 3.47
C VAL A 2 4.85 -19.55 2.73
N VAL A 3 4.13 -18.99 1.76
CA VAL A 3 4.55 -17.80 1.00
C VAL A 3 3.63 -16.64 1.33
N LEU A 4 4.20 -15.58 1.90
CA LEU A 4 3.47 -14.36 2.21
C LEU A 4 3.50 -13.40 1.01
N ILE A 5 2.33 -13.07 0.47
CA ILE A 5 2.17 -12.07 -0.58
C ILE A 5 1.75 -10.76 0.09
N CYS A 6 2.72 -9.91 0.38
CA CYS A 6 2.49 -8.63 1.04
C CYS A 6 2.05 -7.57 0.01
N VAL A 7 0.81 -7.08 0.15
CA VAL A 7 0.25 -6.01 -0.67
C VAL A 7 0.09 -4.77 0.19
N THR A 8 0.57 -3.63 -0.31
CA THR A 8 0.44 -2.33 0.37
C THR A 8 -0.73 -1.52 -0.18
N ASP A 9 -1.46 -0.82 0.69
CA ASP A 9 -2.49 0.15 0.27
C ASP A 9 -1.91 1.54 -0.09
N GLN A 10 -0.60 1.72 0.10
CA GLN A 10 0.15 2.86 -0.38
C GLN A 10 0.67 2.60 -1.78
N ASN A 11 0.35 3.47 -2.73
CA ASN A 11 1.04 3.50 -4.01
C ASN A 11 2.32 4.33 -3.84
N ASP A 12 3.49 3.75 -4.10
CA ASP A 12 4.75 4.53 -4.11
C ASP A 12 4.91 5.22 -5.48
N ILE A 13 3.98 6.15 -5.78
CA ILE A 13 3.96 6.95 -7.02
C ILE A 13 5.23 7.81 -7.15
N ARG A 14 6.04 7.96 -6.09
CA ARG A 14 7.30 8.71 -6.21
C ARG A 14 8.40 7.92 -6.94
N ASN A 15 8.31 6.59 -6.97
CA ASN A 15 9.28 5.72 -7.64
C ASN A 15 8.75 5.13 -8.95
N SER A 16 7.44 5.19 -9.19
CA SER A 16 6.83 4.86 -10.47
C SER A 16 6.42 6.18 -11.12
N ALA A 17 7.06 6.55 -12.22
CA ALA A 17 6.89 7.81 -12.92
C ALA A 17 5.49 8.02 -13.54
N CYS A 18 4.40 7.78 -12.80
CA CYS A 18 3.02 8.11 -13.17
C CYS A 18 2.79 9.62 -13.01
N LYS A 19 3.49 10.43 -13.80
CA LYS A 19 2.90 11.72 -14.17
C LYS A 19 1.97 11.41 -15.33
N PRO A 20 0.67 11.72 -15.25
CA PRO A 20 -0.16 11.63 -16.45
C PRO A 20 0.50 12.53 -17.50
N GLY A 21 0.94 11.93 -18.61
CA GLY A 21 1.20 12.69 -19.82
C GLY A 21 -0.04 13.52 -20.20
N PRO A 22 0.10 14.57 -21.01
CA PRO A 22 -1.01 15.43 -21.43
C PRO A 22 -2.19 14.65 -22.06
N ASP A 23 -1.96 13.39 -22.45
CA ASP A 23 -2.91 12.52 -23.15
C ASP A 23 -3.46 11.36 -22.27
N GLY A 24 -3.08 11.27 -20.98
CA GLY A 24 -3.76 10.42 -19.99
C GLY A 24 -3.52 8.91 -20.02
N LEU A 25 -2.54 8.39 -20.76
CA LEU A 25 -2.25 6.95 -20.84
C LEU A 25 -0.74 6.69 -20.89
N ASP A 26 -0.15 6.42 -19.71
CA ASP A 26 1.17 5.80 -19.58
C ASP A 26 0.98 4.53 -18.74
N ALA A 27 1.34 3.36 -19.29
CA ALA A 27 1.06 2.05 -18.67
C ALA A 27 2.23 1.57 -17.74
N HIS A 28 2.26 0.32 -17.24
CA HIS A 28 3.38 -0.27 -16.44
C HIS A 28 3.57 -1.81 -16.66
N TYR A 29 4.80 -2.35 -16.51
CA TYR A 29 5.15 -3.78 -16.63
C TYR A 29 5.08 -4.54 -15.28
N ILE A 30 4.83 -5.86 -15.31
CA ILE A 30 5.08 -6.78 -14.18
C ILE A 30 6.02 -7.90 -14.68
N HIS A 31 7.10 -8.15 -13.94
CA HIS A 31 8.04 -9.25 -14.17
C HIS A 31 7.79 -10.36 -13.15
N ASP A 32 7.88 -11.63 -13.56
CA ASP A 32 7.85 -12.76 -12.62
C ASP A 32 9.21 -12.96 -11.91
N ALA A 33 9.26 -13.90 -10.95
CA ALA A 33 10.48 -14.21 -10.20
C ALA A 33 11.62 -14.81 -11.05
N ALA A 34 11.33 -15.23 -12.28
CA ALA A 34 12.28 -15.73 -13.27
C ALA A 34 12.60 -14.69 -14.36
N ASP A 35 12.22 -13.43 -14.13
CA ASP A 35 12.40 -12.29 -15.04
C ASP A 35 11.71 -12.47 -16.41
N ARG A 36 10.66 -13.30 -16.46
CA ARG A 36 9.83 -13.46 -17.66
C ARG A 36 8.80 -12.34 -17.69
N VAL A 37 8.61 -11.81 -18.90
CA VAL A 37 7.55 -10.85 -19.19
C VAL A 37 6.23 -11.61 -19.19
N LEU A 38 5.37 -11.35 -18.21
CA LEU A 38 3.99 -11.79 -18.26
C LEU A 38 3.27 -10.96 -19.32
N ASP A 39 2.77 -11.61 -20.37
CA ASP A 39 1.95 -10.98 -21.40
C ASP A 39 0.60 -10.57 -20.79
N VAL A 40 0.51 -9.30 -20.38
CA VAL A 40 -0.67 -8.68 -19.76
C VAL A 40 -1.61 -8.04 -20.80
N GLY A 41 -1.52 -8.42 -22.08
CA GLY A 41 -2.33 -7.83 -23.15
C GLY A 41 -1.72 -6.56 -23.76
N PRO A 42 -2.48 -5.74 -24.51
CA PRO A 42 -1.96 -4.73 -25.45
C PRO A 42 -1.44 -3.46 -24.75
N TYR A 43 -0.46 -3.60 -23.87
CA TYR A 43 0.17 -2.49 -23.14
C TYR A 43 1.69 -2.72 -23.07
N THR A 44 2.44 -1.90 -23.81
CA THR A 44 3.91 -1.90 -23.84
C THR A 44 4.49 -0.78 -22.99
N PHE A 45 5.51 -1.11 -22.20
CA PHE A 45 6.34 -0.17 -21.42
C PHE A 45 7.71 0.05 -22.07
N GLN A 46 8.48 1.02 -21.59
CA GLN A 46 9.88 1.17 -21.94
C GLN A 46 10.74 1.05 -20.69
N ARG A 47 11.93 0.48 -20.87
CA ARG A 47 12.99 0.45 -19.87
C ARG A 47 13.39 1.89 -19.53
N GLU A 48 13.33 2.29 -18.26
CA GLU A 48 13.89 3.57 -17.85
C GLU A 48 15.40 3.61 -18.18
N PRO A 49 15.90 4.73 -18.76
CA PRO A 49 17.34 4.93 -18.86
C PRO A 49 17.93 4.95 -17.44
N ALA A 50 19.14 4.40 -17.31
CA ALA A 50 19.88 4.34 -16.04
C ALA A 50 19.79 5.68 -15.28
N ALA A 51 19.46 5.58 -13.99
CA ALA A 51 19.28 6.72 -13.09
C ALA A 51 20.33 7.81 -13.32
N THR A 52 19.86 9.04 -13.52
CA THR A 52 20.70 10.23 -13.49
C THR A 52 21.30 10.44 -12.09
N PRO A 53 22.43 11.17 -11.97
CA PRO A 53 23.23 11.17 -10.76
C PRO A 53 22.49 11.70 -9.52
N ASP A 54 22.60 10.92 -8.47
CA ASP A 54 22.42 11.18 -7.04
C ASP A 54 22.13 12.65 -6.60
N HIS A 55 20.92 12.89 -6.11
CA HIS A 55 20.51 14.13 -5.43
C HIS A 55 21.06 14.27 -3.98
N SER A 56 21.96 13.39 -3.51
CA SER A 56 22.51 13.41 -2.14
C SER A 56 23.46 14.58 -1.84
N GLY A 57 24.00 15.27 -2.84
CA GLY A 57 25.14 16.17 -2.66
C GLY A 57 24.90 17.36 -1.71
N LEU A 58 23.90 18.22 -1.99
CA LEU A 58 23.67 19.43 -1.20
C LEU A 58 22.57 19.26 -0.15
N ILE A 59 21.46 18.63 -0.52
CA ILE A 59 20.33 18.41 0.41
C ILE A 59 20.73 17.42 1.50
N GLY A 60 21.44 16.34 1.15
CA GLY A 60 21.98 15.39 2.11
C GLY A 60 23.01 16.04 3.05
N PHE A 61 23.96 16.80 2.49
CA PHE A 61 24.95 17.54 3.29
C PHE A 61 24.29 18.54 4.26
N LEU A 62 23.33 19.34 3.80
CA LEU A 62 22.61 20.28 4.67
C LEU A 62 21.77 19.55 5.74
N GLY A 63 21.18 18.40 5.40
CA GLY A 63 20.49 17.52 6.34
C GLY A 63 21.38 17.07 7.51
N VAL A 64 22.62 16.70 7.21
CA VAL A 64 23.58 16.18 8.20
C VAL A 64 24.31 17.30 8.96
N HIS A 65 24.64 18.40 8.30
CA HIS A 65 25.56 19.40 8.84
C HIS A 65 24.92 20.73 9.24
N SER A 66 23.67 21.03 8.85
CA SER A 66 23.02 22.30 9.18
C SER A 66 21.96 22.15 10.27
N ALA A 67 22.24 22.69 11.45
CA ALA A 67 21.25 22.80 12.53
C ALA A 67 20.05 23.67 12.13
N LEU A 68 20.27 24.68 11.28
CA LEU A 68 19.20 25.51 10.73
C LEU A 68 18.31 24.70 9.78
N TYR A 69 18.90 23.92 8.88
CA TYR A 69 18.13 23.05 7.98
C TYR A 69 17.33 22.01 8.76
N ARG A 70 17.94 21.36 9.76
CA ARG A 70 17.22 20.45 10.67
C ARG A 70 16.10 21.14 11.45
N ARG A 71 16.34 22.35 11.97
CA ARG A 71 15.30 23.14 12.64
C ARG A 71 14.20 23.53 11.67
N ALA A 72 14.52 23.93 10.44
CA ALA A 72 13.55 24.26 9.40
C ALA A 72 12.72 23.05 9.01
N MET A 73 13.34 21.87 8.86
CA MET A 73 12.64 20.61 8.62
C MET A 73 11.79 20.19 9.82
N LEU A 74 12.24 20.40 11.05
CA LEU A 74 11.45 20.16 12.27
C LEU A 74 10.29 21.14 12.41
N VAL A 75 10.48 22.41 12.04
CA VAL A 75 9.43 23.42 12.02
C VAL A 75 8.44 23.11 10.90
N LYS A 76 8.89 22.78 9.69
CA LYS A 76 8.04 22.29 8.59
C LYS A 76 7.29 21.02 8.98
N ALA A 77 7.94 20.10 9.69
CA ALA A 77 7.33 18.89 10.25
C ALA A 77 6.36 19.19 11.41
N ARG A 78 6.50 20.30 12.13
CA ARG A 78 5.56 20.73 13.17
C ARG A 78 4.38 21.49 12.58
N LEU A 79 4.63 22.29 11.55
CA LEU A 79 3.65 23.17 10.90
C LEU A 79 2.83 22.45 9.80
N GLY A 80 3.40 21.46 9.12
CA GLY A 80 2.88 20.95 7.85
C GLY A 80 2.68 19.44 7.75
N GLN A 81 2.45 18.72 8.86
CA GLN A 81 2.18 17.27 8.79
C GLN A 81 0.91 16.95 7.97
N SER A 82 -0.10 17.81 7.96
CA SER A 82 -1.29 17.62 7.12
C SER A 82 -1.09 18.23 5.73
N GLU A 83 -0.57 19.46 5.64
CA GLU A 83 -0.56 20.19 4.37
C GLU A 83 0.42 19.66 3.32
N ASN A 84 1.61 19.16 3.69
CA ASN A 84 2.55 18.62 2.70
C ASN A 84 2.21 17.18 2.26
N LEU A 85 1.56 16.39 3.11
CA LEU A 85 1.03 15.09 2.71
C LEU A 85 -0.17 15.30 1.77
N VAL A 86 -1.10 16.18 2.12
CA VAL A 86 -2.24 16.49 1.25
C VAL A 86 -1.84 17.07 -0.12
N ARG A 87 -0.82 17.94 -0.18
CA ARG A 87 -0.49 18.69 -1.41
C ARG A 87 0.05 17.85 -2.56
N TYR A 88 0.63 16.67 -2.29
CA TYR A 88 1.20 15.79 -3.32
C TYR A 88 0.42 14.49 -3.52
N PHE A 89 -0.58 14.20 -2.69
CA PHE A 89 -1.20 12.88 -2.58
C PHE A 89 -2.73 12.78 -2.77
N PRO A 90 -3.44 13.67 -3.50
CA PRO A 90 -4.83 13.39 -3.83
C PRO A 90 -4.97 12.15 -4.74
N TYR A 91 -3.90 11.72 -5.44
CA TYR A 91 -3.94 10.59 -6.37
C TYR A 91 -4.13 9.23 -5.70
N ASP A 92 -3.55 9.01 -4.53
CA ASP A 92 -3.70 7.72 -3.84
C ASP A 92 -5.05 7.58 -3.15
N ALA A 93 -5.71 8.72 -2.88
CA ALA A 93 -7.06 8.72 -2.33
C ALA A 93 -8.07 8.02 -3.26
N TYR A 94 -7.85 8.06 -4.58
CA TYR A 94 -8.74 7.42 -5.56
C TYR A 94 -8.82 5.89 -5.41
N VAL A 95 -7.77 5.26 -4.86
CA VAL A 95 -7.76 3.81 -4.57
C VAL A 95 -8.80 3.45 -3.49
N PHE A 96 -9.18 4.43 -2.66
CA PHE A 96 -10.16 4.29 -1.59
C PHE A 96 -11.53 4.90 -1.93
N ALA A 97 -11.73 5.42 -3.15
CA ALA A 97 -12.96 6.13 -3.50
C ALA A 97 -14.10 5.18 -3.86
N GLU A 98 -15.29 5.44 -3.33
CA GLU A 98 -16.53 4.72 -3.62
C GLU A 98 -17.66 5.65 -4.10
N PRO A 99 -18.33 5.34 -5.23
CA PRO A 99 -17.94 4.32 -6.20
C PRO A 99 -16.55 4.63 -6.79
N HIS A 100 -15.83 3.60 -7.25
CA HIS A 100 -14.54 3.79 -7.93
C HIS A 100 -14.73 4.79 -9.07
N GLU A 101 -13.95 5.88 -9.06
CA GLU A 101 -13.97 6.84 -10.15
C GLU A 101 -13.55 6.16 -11.47
N SER A 102 -14.01 6.68 -12.60
CA SER A 102 -13.87 6.04 -13.91
C SER A 102 -12.43 5.61 -14.18
N GLY A 103 -12.20 4.29 -14.29
CA GLY A 103 -10.89 3.67 -14.55
C GLY A 103 -10.33 2.84 -13.38
N PHE A 104 -10.57 3.24 -12.11
CA PHE A 104 -10.00 2.51 -10.96
C PHE A 104 -10.57 1.11 -10.77
N GLY A 105 -11.86 0.92 -11.09
CA GLY A 105 -12.44 -0.44 -11.09
C GLY A 105 -11.74 -1.38 -12.09
N GLU A 106 -11.22 -0.87 -13.21
CA GLU A 106 -10.44 -1.67 -14.15
C GLU A 106 -9.05 -2.02 -13.62
N HIS A 107 -8.37 -1.06 -12.98
CA HIS A 107 -7.10 -1.32 -12.30
C HIS A 107 -7.25 -2.38 -11.21
N TRP A 108 -8.32 -2.33 -10.41
CA TRP A 108 -8.62 -3.37 -9.42
C TRP A 108 -8.89 -4.74 -10.06
N ARG A 109 -9.61 -4.79 -11.18
CA ARG A 109 -9.80 -6.04 -11.93
C ARG A 109 -8.47 -6.63 -12.41
N HIS A 110 -7.56 -5.79 -12.94
CA HIS A 110 -6.24 -6.23 -13.41
C HIS A 110 -5.34 -6.68 -12.25
N ALA A 111 -5.25 -5.88 -11.18
CA ALA A 111 -4.50 -6.23 -9.98
C ALA A 111 -5.02 -7.54 -9.36
N GLY A 112 -6.33 -7.68 -9.26
CA GLY A 112 -6.97 -8.90 -8.78
C GLY A 112 -6.71 -10.10 -9.69
N TRP A 113 -6.69 -9.93 -11.02
CA TRP A 113 -6.32 -10.99 -11.95
C TRP A 113 -4.86 -11.43 -11.77
N ALA A 114 -3.92 -10.47 -11.71
CA ALA A 114 -2.50 -10.77 -11.54
C ALA A 114 -2.23 -11.48 -10.21
N LEU A 115 -2.87 -11.02 -9.12
CA LEU A 115 -2.75 -11.66 -7.80
C LEU A 115 -3.29 -13.10 -7.81
N ARG A 116 -4.38 -13.37 -8.54
CA ARG A 116 -4.88 -14.75 -8.72
C ARG A 116 -3.89 -15.63 -9.47
N GLN A 117 -3.23 -15.12 -10.52
CA GLN A 117 -2.21 -15.88 -11.24
C GLN A 117 -1.03 -16.24 -10.34
N LEU A 118 -0.51 -15.26 -9.59
CA LEU A 118 0.58 -15.47 -8.63
C LEU A 118 0.21 -16.54 -7.58
N VAL A 119 -1.02 -16.50 -7.07
CA VAL A 119 -1.52 -17.53 -6.15
C VAL A 119 -1.52 -18.92 -6.80
N CYS A 120 -2.00 -19.04 -8.04
CA CYS A 120 -1.98 -20.31 -8.78
C CYS A 120 -0.56 -20.86 -8.95
N GLU A 121 0.42 -20.01 -9.24
CA GLU A 121 1.82 -20.40 -9.37
C GLU A 121 2.40 -20.93 -8.06
N ILE A 122 2.18 -20.22 -6.94
CA ILE A 122 2.63 -20.66 -5.60
C ILE A 122 2.01 -22.01 -5.22
N VAL A 123 0.73 -22.23 -5.54
CA VAL A 123 0.04 -23.50 -5.28
C VAL A 123 0.60 -24.62 -6.17
N ALA A 124 0.89 -24.34 -7.45
CA ALA A 124 1.50 -25.30 -8.37
C ALA A 124 2.87 -25.77 -7.86
N ASP A 125 3.60 -24.89 -7.17
CA ASP A 125 4.87 -25.20 -6.49
C ASP A 125 4.68 -25.85 -5.10
N SER A 126 3.48 -26.36 -4.79
CA SER A 126 3.15 -27.04 -3.51
C SER A 126 3.37 -26.18 -2.26
N SER A 127 3.32 -24.85 -2.41
CA SER A 127 3.40 -23.91 -1.29
C SER A 127 2.02 -23.38 -0.93
N LEU A 128 1.87 -22.93 0.32
CA LEU A 128 0.66 -22.32 0.84
C LEU A 128 0.75 -20.79 0.70
N PRO A 129 0.04 -20.18 -0.25
CA PRO A 129 0.00 -18.72 -0.34
C PRO A 129 -0.80 -18.14 0.82
N VAL A 130 -0.43 -16.92 1.22
CA VAL A 130 -1.17 -16.09 2.18
C VAL A 130 -1.11 -14.65 1.69
N ILE A 131 -2.26 -14.03 1.46
CA ILE A 131 -2.32 -12.62 1.09
C ILE A 131 -2.27 -11.81 2.39
N VAL A 132 -1.36 -10.85 2.48
CA VAL A 132 -1.19 -9.99 3.65
C VAL A 132 -1.40 -8.55 3.23
N LEU A 133 -2.40 -7.87 3.78
CA LEU A 133 -2.54 -6.42 3.65
C LEU A 133 -1.58 -5.72 4.62
N MET A 134 -0.60 -5.03 4.07
CA MET A 134 0.25 -4.07 4.77
C MET A 134 -0.36 -2.66 4.63
N PRO A 135 -1.05 -2.16 5.65
CA PRO A 135 -1.67 -0.85 5.56
C PRO A 135 -0.62 0.26 5.61
N SER A 136 -0.90 1.38 4.97
CA SER A 136 -0.09 2.59 5.03
C SER A 136 -0.24 3.33 6.35
N SER A 137 0.63 4.31 6.55
CA SER A 137 0.47 5.29 7.62
C SER A 137 -0.87 6.05 7.56
N TRP A 138 -1.54 6.09 6.40
CA TRP A 138 -2.74 6.90 6.17
C TRP A 138 -4.01 6.18 6.65
N THR A 139 -4.15 4.90 6.32
CA THR A 139 -5.27 4.07 6.75
C THR A 139 -5.15 3.68 8.23
N THR A 140 -3.92 3.68 8.77
CA THR A 140 -3.68 3.38 10.19
C THR A 140 -3.87 4.56 11.15
N SER A 141 -3.85 5.80 10.65
CA SER A 141 -3.97 6.99 11.49
C SER A 141 -5.31 7.71 11.26
N ASP A 142 -6.18 7.70 12.28
CA ASP A 142 -7.50 8.35 12.21
C ASP A 142 -7.39 9.86 11.89
N ARG A 143 -6.34 10.52 12.38
CA ARG A 143 -6.08 11.93 12.09
C ARG A 143 -5.67 12.17 10.63
N ILE A 144 -4.79 11.32 10.08
CA ILE A 144 -4.33 11.48 8.70
C ILE A 144 -5.49 11.19 7.76
N TRP A 145 -6.25 10.12 8.03
CA TRP A 145 -7.44 9.78 7.27
C TRP A 145 -8.46 10.92 7.21
N ALA A 146 -8.82 11.52 8.36
CA ALA A 146 -9.74 12.66 8.38
C ALA A 146 -9.20 13.87 7.58
N SER A 147 -7.87 14.03 7.53
CA SER A 147 -7.24 15.07 6.71
C SER A 147 -7.32 14.74 5.22
N LEU A 148 -7.19 13.46 4.86
CA LEU A 148 -7.33 12.95 3.50
C LEU A 148 -8.78 13.14 3.00
N GLU A 149 -9.77 12.74 3.80
CA GLU A 149 -11.21 12.93 3.50
C GLU A 149 -11.53 14.40 3.24
N LYS A 150 -11.03 15.31 4.07
CA LYS A 150 -11.24 16.75 3.90
C LYS A 150 -10.58 17.32 2.63
N ALA A 151 -9.47 16.73 2.22
CA ALA A 151 -8.67 17.20 1.10
C ALA A 151 -9.04 16.54 -0.23
N TYR A 152 -9.79 15.44 -0.20
CA TYR A 152 -10.15 14.69 -1.38
C TYR A 152 -11.03 15.53 -2.32
N PRO A 153 -10.57 15.80 -3.55
CA PRO A 153 -11.31 16.65 -4.48
C PRO A 153 -12.36 15.89 -5.30
N GLY A 154 -12.37 14.55 -5.19
CA GLY A 154 -13.25 13.69 -5.96
C GLY A 154 -14.70 13.77 -5.52
N SER A 155 -15.58 13.20 -6.36
CA SER A 155 -17.03 13.24 -6.14
C SER A 155 -17.54 12.08 -5.28
N GLY A 156 -16.71 11.03 -5.10
CA GLY A 156 -17.01 9.87 -4.27
C GLY A 156 -16.74 10.07 -2.78
N GLN A 157 -17.10 9.07 -1.99
CA GLN A 157 -16.73 8.98 -0.57
C GLN A 157 -15.48 8.12 -0.43
N LEU A 158 -14.55 8.50 0.44
CA LEU A 158 -13.43 7.63 0.75
C LEU A 158 -13.88 6.54 1.72
N ASN A 159 -13.71 5.28 1.34
CA ASN A 159 -13.87 4.14 2.21
C ASN A 159 -12.48 3.54 2.50
N ARG A 160 -12.09 3.63 3.77
CA ARG A 160 -10.79 3.12 4.25
C ARG A 160 -10.63 1.62 4.03
N GLU A 161 -11.73 0.89 3.96
CA GLU A 161 -11.75 -0.56 3.89
C GLU A 161 -11.78 -1.08 2.45
N THR A 162 -11.87 -0.22 1.42
CA THR A 162 -11.95 -0.63 0.01
C THR A 162 -10.83 -1.59 -0.40
N VAL A 163 -9.56 -1.24 -0.13
CA VAL A 163 -8.41 -2.10 -0.46
C VAL A 163 -8.48 -3.44 0.27
N ARG A 164 -8.90 -3.42 1.54
CA ARG A 164 -9.07 -4.63 2.33
C ARG A 164 -10.17 -5.52 1.72
N ASP A 165 -11.28 -4.93 1.30
CA ASP A 165 -12.38 -5.65 0.66
C ASP A 165 -11.98 -6.26 -0.69
N GLU A 166 -11.27 -5.52 -1.53
CA GLU A 166 -10.76 -6.01 -2.82
C GLU A 166 -9.79 -7.20 -2.64
N LEU A 167 -8.84 -7.10 -1.70
CA LEU A 167 -7.91 -8.19 -1.40
C LEU A 167 -8.58 -9.39 -0.75
N ALA A 168 -9.54 -9.16 0.16
CA ALA A 168 -10.32 -10.23 0.76
C ALA A 168 -11.16 -10.97 -0.28
N ALA A 169 -11.70 -10.26 -1.28
CA ALA A 169 -12.43 -10.88 -2.38
C ALA A 169 -11.51 -11.77 -3.23
N VAL A 170 -10.28 -11.33 -3.52
CA VAL A 170 -9.27 -12.17 -4.23
C VAL A 170 -8.91 -13.41 -3.42
N ALA A 171 -8.67 -13.26 -2.12
CA ALA A 171 -8.37 -14.39 -1.23
C ALA A 171 -9.53 -15.39 -1.19
N ALA A 172 -10.77 -14.91 -1.08
CA ALA A 172 -11.96 -15.75 -1.10
C ALA A 172 -12.14 -16.50 -2.43
N ALA A 173 -11.90 -15.83 -3.56
CA ALA A 173 -12.00 -16.42 -4.89
C ALA A 173 -10.95 -17.52 -5.14
N THR A 174 -9.81 -17.44 -4.46
CA THR A 174 -8.71 -18.42 -4.59
C THR A 174 -8.66 -19.46 -3.48
N GLY A 175 -9.51 -19.33 -2.45
CA GLY A 175 -9.43 -20.19 -1.26
C GLY A 175 -8.15 -19.96 -0.43
N THR A 176 -7.53 -18.79 -0.57
CA THR A 176 -6.27 -18.43 0.11
C THR A 176 -6.57 -17.73 1.44
N ALA A 177 -5.66 -17.87 2.41
CA ALA A 177 -5.76 -17.11 3.66
C ALA A 177 -5.47 -15.62 3.44
N PHE A 178 -6.17 -14.75 4.18
CA PHE A 178 -6.01 -13.29 4.11
C PHE A 178 -5.74 -12.66 5.47
N VAL A 179 -4.57 -12.08 5.67
CA VAL A 179 -4.20 -11.41 6.92
C VAL A 179 -4.31 -9.90 6.75
N ASP A 180 -5.20 -9.27 7.52
CA ASP A 180 -5.33 -7.82 7.59
C ASP A 180 -4.52 -7.27 8.78
N LEU A 181 -3.46 -6.49 8.51
CA LEU A 181 -2.65 -5.85 9.54
C LEU A 181 -3.16 -4.45 9.95
N ALA A 182 -4.20 -3.92 9.30
CA ALA A 182 -4.78 -2.62 9.65
C ALA A 182 -5.29 -2.53 11.09
N PRO A 183 -6.01 -3.52 11.65
CA PRO A 183 -6.49 -3.44 13.02
C PRO A 183 -5.35 -3.34 14.06
N VAL A 184 -4.29 -4.13 13.90
CA VAL A 184 -3.18 -4.16 14.86
C VAL A 184 -2.33 -2.89 14.79
N LEU A 185 -2.05 -2.37 13.59
CA LEU A 185 -1.30 -1.13 13.42
C LEU A 185 -2.12 0.10 13.84
N ARG A 186 -3.44 0.11 13.60
CA ARG A 186 -4.36 1.13 14.16
C ARG A 186 -4.36 1.11 15.68
N ALA A 187 -4.41 -0.09 16.30
CA ALA A 187 -4.39 -0.23 17.75
C ALA A 187 -3.07 0.30 18.35
N SER A 188 -1.92 -0.05 17.76
CA SER A 188 -0.60 0.48 18.13
C SER A 188 -0.57 2.02 18.06
N HIS A 189 -1.06 2.61 16.96
CA HIS A 189 -1.15 4.07 16.84
C HIS A 189 -2.07 4.70 17.91
N ARG A 190 -3.22 4.08 18.23
CA ARG A 190 -4.14 4.56 19.28
C ARG A 190 -3.55 4.45 20.69
N ALA A 191 -2.65 3.50 20.92
CA ALA A 191 -1.88 3.37 22.16
C ALA A 191 -0.78 4.45 22.30
N GLY A 192 -0.62 5.34 21.32
CA GLY A 192 0.40 6.40 21.32
C GLY A 192 1.76 5.92 20.82
N GLU A 193 1.87 4.68 20.37
CA GLU A 193 3.05 4.17 19.69
C GLU A 193 3.17 4.80 18.28
N ARG A 194 4.31 4.56 17.64
CA ARG A 194 4.61 5.11 16.32
C ARG A 194 4.96 3.97 15.37
N PRO A 195 3.97 3.25 14.82
CA PRO A 195 4.24 2.14 13.91
C PRO A 195 4.91 2.58 12.60
N PHE A 196 4.80 3.86 12.24
CA PHE A 196 5.45 4.42 11.05
C PHE A 196 6.42 5.53 11.44
N PHE A 197 7.41 5.78 10.58
CA PHE A 197 8.24 6.95 10.72
C PHE A 197 7.41 8.23 10.57
N ARG A 198 7.86 9.31 11.22
CA ARG A 198 7.06 10.55 11.28
C ARG A 198 6.92 11.25 9.93
N LEU A 199 7.94 11.12 9.08
CA LEU A 199 8.09 11.85 7.82
C LEU A 199 8.21 10.92 6.61
N ASP A 200 8.03 9.63 6.85
CA ASP A 200 8.30 8.57 5.90
C ASP A 200 7.20 7.52 6.10
N GLY A 201 6.61 7.06 4.99
CA GLY A 201 5.46 6.15 5.01
C GLY A 201 5.82 4.71 5.41
N HIS A 202 7.10 4.39 5.56
CA HIS A 202 7.56 3.08 5.97
C HIS A 202 7.39 2.85 7.47
N LEU A 203 7.36 1.57 7.84
CA LEU A 203 7.32 1.13 9.23
C LEU A 203 8.56 1.61 9.99
N SER A 204 8.36 2.01 11.24
CA SER A 204 9.45 2.19 12.20
C SER A 204 9.94 0.83 12.73
N PRO A 205 11.04 0.77 13.48
CA PRO A 205 11.43 -0.45 14.20
C PRO A 205 10.33 -0.97 15.15
N GLU A 206 9.55 -0.07 15.76
CA GLU A 206 8.37 -0.43 16.54
C GLU A 206 7.29 -1.07 15.66
N GLY A 207 6.98 -0.47 14.51
CA GLY A 207 6.02 -1.01 13.56
C GLY A 207 6.40 -2.39 13.03
N HIS A 208 7.67 -2.59 12.67
CA HIS A 208 8.19 -3.89 12.28
C HIS A 208 8.00 -4.93 13.40
N ARG A 209 8.23 -4.58 14.66
CA ARG A 209 7.97 -5.48 15.81
C ARG A 209 6.49 -5.84 15.93
N VAL A 210 5.60 -4.86 15.77
CA VAL A 210 4.14 -5.08 15.82
C VAL A 210 3.69 -6.02 14.69
N VAL A 211 4.14 -5.78 13.45
CA VAL A 211 3.85 -6.63 12.30
C VAL A 211 4.38 -8.05 12.50
N ALA A 212 5.66 -8.18 12.88
CA ALA A 212 6.28 -9.49 13.09
C ALA A 212 5.57 -10.29 14.18
N GLY A 213 5.18 -9.63 15.28
CA GLY A 213 4.39 -10.24 16.34
C GLY A 213 3.02 -10.73 15.87
N ALA A 214 2.30 -9.92 15.09
CA ALA A 214 1.00 -10.29 14.54
C ALA A 214 1.11 -11.47 13.55
N LEU A 215 2.07 -11.42 12.62
CA LEU A 215 2.30 -12.50 11.66
C LEU A 215 2.79 -13.78 12.34
N GLY A 216 3.67 -13.69 13.33
CA GLY A 216 4.13 -14.85 14.10
C GLY A 216 3.01 -15.50 14.90
N ALA A 217 2.14 -14.71 15.52
CA ALA A 217 0.96 -15.22 16.23
C ALA A 217 -0.05 -15.86 15.27
N TRP A 218 -0.19 -15.32 14.05
CA TRP A 218 -1.02 -15.93 13.01
C TRP A 218 -0.44 -17.26 12.50
N LEU A 219 0.85 -17.29 12.15
CA LEU A 219 1.54 -18.48 11.66
C LEU A 219 1.58 -19.63 12.68
N SER A 220 1.63 -19.31 13.97
CA SER A 220 1.59 -20.31 15.05
C SER A 220 0.17 -20.78 15.40
N GLY A 221 -0.87 -20.21 14.78
CA GLY A 221 -2.28 -20.50 15.11
C GLY A 221 -2.75 -19.92 16.44
N ALA A 222 -1.94 -19.09 17.09
CA ALA A 222 -2.31 -18.39 18.34
C ALA A 222 -3.36 -17.28 18.10
N LEU A 223 -3.42 -16.77 16.87
CA LEU A 223 -4.56 -15.98 16.40
C LEU A 223 -5.48 -16.89 15.58
N PRO A 224 -6.82 -16.76 15.75
CA PRO A 224 -7.75 -17.50 14.92
C PRO A 224 -7.46 -17.21 13.45
N PRO A 225 -7.59 -18.20 12.55
CA PRO A 225 -7.48 -17.93 11.14
C PRO A 225 -8.48 -16.82 10.78
N PRO A 226 -8.09 -15.86 9.91
CA PRO A 226 -8.99 -14.84 9.42
C PRO A 226 -10.23 -15.54 8.90
N ARG A 227 -11.40 -15.09 9.35
CA ARG A 227 -12.67 -15.65 8.88
C ARG A 227 -12.66 -15.56 7.37
N LEU A 228 -12.82 -16.70 6.70
CA LEU A 228 -12.97 -16.72 5.26
C LEU A 228 -14.19 -15.85 4.92
N ALA A 229 -14.16 -15.09 3.84
CA ALA A 229 -15.27 -14.19 3.48
C ALA A 229 -16.62 -14.94 3.34
N ARG A 230 -16.58 -16.27 3.19
CA ARG A 230 -17.75 -17.16 3.21
C ARG A 230 -18.52 -17.15 4.55
N ASP A 231 -17.94 -16.64 5.63
CA ASP A 231 -18.57 -16.56 6.94
C ASP A 231 -19.39 -15.27 7.15
N ARG A 232 -19.59 -14.43 6.12
CA ARG A 232 -20.56 -13.32 6.19
C ARG A 232 -21.99 -13.87 6.02
N PRO A 233 -22.84 -13.86 7.06
CA PRO A 233 -24.25 -14.20 6.89
C PRO A 233 -24.92 -13.14 6.00
N GLY A 234 -25.46 -13.53 4.84
CA GLY A 234 -26.30 -12.67 4.00
C GLY A 234 -25.86 -12.40 2.57
N VAL A 235 -24.96 -13.21 1.98
CA VAL A 235 -24.74 -13.22 0.52
C VAL A 235 -25.19 -14.59 -0.01
N GLU A 236 -26.48 -14.72 -0.29
CA GLU A 236 -27.04 -15.76 -1.17
C GLU A 236 -27.07 -15.26 -2.62
#